data_AF-A0A1I4UG73-F1
#
_entry.id   AF-A0A1I4UG73-F1
#
_cell.length_a   1.000
_cell.length_b   1.000
_cell.length_c   1.000
_cell.angle_alpha   90.00
_cell.angle_beta   90.00
_cell.angle_gamma   90.00
#
_symmetry.space_group_name_H-M   'P 1'
#
loop_
_entity.id
_entity.type
_entity.pdbx_description
1 polymer ?
#
loop_
_entity_poly.entity_id
_entity_poly.type
_entity_poly.pdbx_seq_one_letter_code
_entity_poly.pdbx_strand_id
1 'polypeptide(L)' 'MSNFIKRLFSVNSDEQKVLDAIKESGLKSMRVIGRGTLVVDAKEVTSTDKFKVYAREAKKIVEQSS' A
#
# COMPACT_ATOMS: atom_id res chain seq x y z
N MET A 1 -27.24 -18.41 -1.83
CA MET A 1 -26.17 -17.84 -0.96
C MET A 1 -24.93 -17.35 -1.74
N SER A 2 -25.04 -16.91 -3.00
CA SER A 2 -23.86 -16.72 -3.88
C SER A 2 -23.43 -15.25 -4.08
N ASN A 3 -24.38 -14.31 -4.21
CA ASN A 3 -24.06 -12.94 -4.66
C ASN A 3 -23.53 -11.99 -3.58
N PHE A 4 -23.87 -12.21 -2.32
CA PHE A 4 -23.48 -11.32 -1.21
C PHE A 4 -22.01 -11.49 -0.82
N ILE A 5 -21.54 -12.75 -0.77
CA ILE A 5 -20.13 -13.10 -0.54
C ILE A 5 -19.28 -12.59 -1.72
N LYS A 6 -19.76 -12.74 -2.96
CA LYS A 6 -19.07 -12.25 -4.16
C LYS A 6 -18.89 -10.73 -4.17
N ARG A 7 -19.89 -9.97 -3.67
CA ARG A 7 -19.77 -8.51 -3.49
C ARG A 7 -18.78 -8.14 -2.38
N LEU A 8 -18.70 -8.91 -1.30
CA LEU A 8 -17.74 -8.70 -0.22
C LEU A 8 -16.28 -8.87 -0.65
N PHE A 9 -16.04 -9.74 -1.64
CA PHE A 9 -14.72 -9.99 -2.22
C PHE A 9 -14.50 -9.25 -3.57
N SER A 10 -15.45 -8.42 -3.99
CA SER A 10 -15.32 -7.64 -5.22
C SER A 10 -14.31 -6.52 -5.02
N VAL A 11 -13.10 -6.72 -5.55
CA VAL A 11 -12.02 -5.73 -5.57
C VAL A 11 -12.40 -4.61 -6.54
N ASN A 12 -12.40 -3.35 -6.09
CA ASN A 12 -12.56 -2.22 -7.01
C ASN A 12 -11.31 -2.07 -7.90
N SER A 13 -11.44 -1.47 -9.08
CA SER A 13 -10.33 -1.28 -10.03
C SER A 13 -9.13 -0.55 -9.42
N ASP A 14 -9.36 0.43 -8.54
CA ASP A 14 -8.28 1.14 -7.86
C ASP A 14 -7.62 0.30 -6.76
N GLU A 15 -8.39 -0.52 -6.05
CA GLU A 15 -7.83 -1.47 -5.07
C GLU A 15 -6.98 -2.52 -5.78
N GLN A 16 -7.38 -2.96 -6.97
CA GLN A 16 -6.60 -3.89 -7.79
C GLN A 16 -5.25 -3.29 -8.20
N LYS A 17 -5.21 -2.02 -8.63
CA LYS A 17 -3.95 -1.32 -8.94
C LYS A 17 -3.01 -1.26 -7.75
N VAL A 18 -3.55 -1.00 -6.55
CA VAL A 18 -2.74 -0.97 -5.32
C VAL A 18 -2.21 -2.36 -4.98
N LEU A 19 -3.03 -3.41 -5.11
CA LEU A 19 -2.61 -4.79 -4.90
C LEU A 19 -1.51 -5.22 -5.88
N ASP A 20 -1.63 -4.83 -7.14
CA ASP A 20 -0.64 -5.15 -8.17
C ASP A 20 0.68 -4.41 -7.90
N ALA A 21 0.62 -3.12 -7.53
CA ALA A 21 1.80 -2.36 -7.13
C ALA A 21 2.49 -2.95 -5.88
N ILE A 22 1.70 -3.44 -4.90
CA ILE A 22 2.25 -4.11 -3.72
C ILE A 22 2.93 -5.43 -4.11
N LYS A 23 2.31 -6.24 -4.98
CA LYS A 23 2.92 -7.49 -5.47
C LYS A 23 4.23 -7.22 -6.22
N GLU A 24 4.26 -6.21 -7.10
CA GLU A 24 5.45 -5.81 -7.83
C GLU A 24 6.56 -5.29 -6.91
N SER A 25 6.20 -4.65 -5.80
CA SER A 25 7.17 -4.14 -4.82
C SER A 25 7.85 -5.25 -3.99
N GLY A 26 7.34 -6.47 -4.03
CA GLY A 26 7.82 -7.58 -3.20
C GLY A 26 7.49 -7.46 -1.70
N LEU A 27 6.73 -6.43 -1.32
CA LEU A 27 6.30 -6.21 0.06
C LEU A 27 5.22 -7.20 0.46
N LYS A 28 5.27 -7.66 1.72
CA LYS A 28 4.17 -8.45 2.27
C LYS A 28 3.00 -7.53 2.61
N SER A 29 1.80 -7.98 2.27
CA SER A 29 0.56 -7.29 2.67
C SER A 29 -0.51 -8.28 3.14
N MET A 30 -1.40 -7.78 3.98
CA MET A 30 -2.59 -8.49 4.45
C MET A 30 -3.83 -7.66 4.18
N ARG A 31 -4.86 -8.28 3.60
CA ARG A 31 -6.17 -7.65 3.40
C ARG A 31 -7.06 -7.89 4.61
N VAL A 32 -7.59 -6.82 5.17
CA VAL A 32 -8.62 -6.89 6.22
C VAL A 32 -9.97 -7.19 5.58
N ILE A 33 -10.51 -8.36 5.89
CA ILE A 33 -11.81 -8.82 5.37
C ILE A 33 -12.91 -7.85 5.84
N GLY A 34 -13.77 -7.41 4.92
CA GLY A 34 -14.95 -6.59 5.21
C GLY A 34 -14.72 -5.09 5.38
N ARG A 35 -13.47 -4.60 5.36
CA ARG A 35 -13.15 -3.16 5.49
C ARG A 35 -12.44 -2.55 4.28
N GLY A 36 -12.03 -3.36 3.30
CA GLY A 36 -11.27 -2.89 2.14
C GLY A 36 -9.91 -2.26 2.49
N THR A 37 -9.38 -2.56 3.69
CA THR A 37 -8.12 -2.02 4.18
C THR A 37 -6.99 -3.00 3.90
N LEU A 38 -5.88 -2.50 3.36
CA LEU A 38 -4.63 -3.25 3.19
C LEU A 38 -3.63 -2.81 4.25
N VAL A 39 -2.97 -3.78 4.87
CA VAL A 39 -1.94 -3.56 5.89
C VAL A 39 -0.61 -4.05 5.33
N VAL A 40 0.44 -3.25 5.53
CA VAL A 40 1.83 -3.56 5.15
C VAL A 40 2.73 -3.38 6.36
N ASP A 41 3.87 -4.09 6.40
CA ASP A 41 4.86 -3.90 7.46
C ASP A 41 5.67 -2.63 7.22
N ALA A 42 5.60 -1.69 8.17
CA ALA A 42 6.36 -0.44 8.11
C ALA A 42 7.88 -0.66 8.06
N LYS A 43 8.41 -1.72 8.69
CA LYS A 43 9.84 -2.03 8.63
C LYS A 43 10.26 -2.45 7.23
N GLU A 44 9.46 -3.28 6.57
CA GLU A 44 9.72 -3.68 5.18
C GLU A 44 9.67 -2.45 4.26
N VAL A 45 8.64 -1.61 4.39
CA VAL A 45 8.49 -0.37 3.58
C VAL A 45 9.68 0.56 3.76
N THR A 46 10.06 0.86 5.01
CA THR A 46 11.13 1.81 5.34
C THR A 46 12.52 1.30 4.95
N SER A 47 12.69 -0.02 4.87
CA SER A 47 13.94 -0.64 4.42
C SER A 47 14.17 -0.49 2.91
N THR A 48 13.12 -0.22 2.12
CA THR A 48 13.23 -0.09 0.66
C THR A 48 14.02 1.15 0.25
N ASP A 49 14.79 1.04 -0.83
CA ASP A 49 15.58 2.18 -1.34
C ASP A 49 14.69 3.30 -1.87
N LYS A 50 13.55 2.94 -2.45
CA LYS A 50 12.52 3.91 -2.89
C LYS A 50 12.05 4.78 -1.73
N PHE A 51 11.74 4.18 -0.59
CA PHE A 51 11.38 4.94 0.61
C PHE A 51 12.52 5.86 1.08
N LYS A 52 13.77 5.37 1.13
CA LYS A 52 14.93 6.18 1.55
C LYS A 52 15.21 7.36 0.60
N VAL A 53 14.94 7.21 -0.69
CA VAL A 53 15.02 8.32 -1.66
C VAL A 53 13.97 9.37 -1.33
N TYR A 54 12.70 8.97 -1.23
CA TYR A 54 11.60 9.90 -0.93
C TYR A 54 11.75 10.58 0.43
N ALA A 55 12.22 9.86 1.45
CA ALA A 55 12.49 10.44 2.76
C ALA A 55 13.55 11.55 2.70
N ARG A 56 14.60 11.36 1.89
CA ARG A 56 15.64 12.38 1.67
C ARG A 56 15.10 13.59 0.91
N GLU A 57 14.27 13.37 -0.10
CA GLU A 57 13.64 14.46 -0.86
C GLU A 57 12.67 15.26 0.00
N ALA A 58 11.82 14.59 0.77
CA ALA A 58 10.91 15.23 1.72
C ALA A 58 11.65 16.07 2.76
N LYS A 59 12.76 15.55 3.29
CA LYS A 59 13.63 16.30 4.22
C LYS A 59 14.14 17.60 3.59
N LYS A 60 14.61 17.56 2.34
CA LYS A 60 15.09 18.75 1.62
C LYS A 60 14.00 19.81 1.48
N ILE A 61 12.76 19.42 1.19
CA ILE A 61 11.65 20.36 1.03
C ILE A 61 11.38 21.10 2.36
N VAL A 62 11.38 20.38 3.47
CA VAL A 62 11.16 20.98 4.80
C VAL A 62 12.30 21.94 5.17
N GLU A 63 13.55 21.53 4.91
CA GLU A 63 14.74 22.36 5.15
C GLU A 63 14.79 23.61 4.27
N GLN A 64 14.23 23.56 3.05
CA GLN A 64 14.11 24.72 2.16
C GLN A 64 12.95 25.66 2.51
N SER A 65 11.98 25.19 3.29
CA SER A 65 10.78 25.94 3.67
C SER A 65 10.92 26.59 5.06
N SER A 66 12.06 26.44 5.72
CA SER A 66 12.41 26.99 7.04
C SER A 66 13.43 28.12 6.90
#